data_AF-A0A534QB58-F1
#
_entry.id   AF-A0A534QB58-F1
#
_cell.length_a   1.000
_cell.length_b   1.000
_cell.length_c   1.000
_cell.angle_alpha   90.00
_cell.angle_beta   90.00
_cell.angle_gamma   90.00
#
_symmetry.space_group_name_H-M   'P 1'
#
loop_
_entity.id
_entity.type
_entity.pdbx_description
1 polymer ?
#
loop_
_entity_poly.entity_id
_entity_poly.type
_entity_poly.pdbx_seq_one_letter_code
_entity_poly.pdbx_strand_id
1 'polypeptide(L)'
;MSQTVAVIGLGRVGLPLALFLAERGCTVHGVDASADLLDTLRAGRMPFLEEGGPELLSRHLGRRFLPGDDLAVVRHAQTIVVTLGTPVDDHNNPVFLPIETLMRATTPHLVAGQLLVLRSTVSPGATEYLGRLIERATPFVIG
;
A
#
# COMPACT_ATOMS: atom_id res chain seq x y z
N MET A 1 12.96 -7.68 -16.77
CA MET A 1 12.38 -8.39 -15.60
C MET A 1 11.21 -7.56 -15.08
N SER A 2 10.05 -8.18 -14.87
CA SER A 2 8.86 -7.50 -14.31
C SER A 2 9.07 -7.30 -12.81
N GLN A 3 8.96 -6.08 -12.30
CA GLN A 3 9.05 -5.78 -10.87
C GLN A 3 7.71 -6.08 -10.18
N THR A 4 7.75 -6.61 -8.96
CA THR A 4 6.57 -6.84 -8.11
C THR A 4 6.48 -5.75 -7.06
N VAL A 5 5.35 -5.05 -7.02
CA VAL A 5 5.08 -3.97 -6.07
C VAL A 5 3.85 -4.33 -5.24
N ALA A 6 3.93 -4.16 -3.92
CA ALA A 6 2.75 -4.19 -3.06
C ALA A 6 2.32 -2.75 -2.78
N VAL A 7 1.06 -2.42 -3.02
CA VAL A 7 0.47 -1.12 -2.66
C VAL A 7 -0.57 -1.36 -1.57
N ILE A 8 -0.29 -0.87 -0.36
CA ILE A 8 -1.17 -1.00 0.80
C ILE A 8 -2.00 0.27 0.95
N GLY A 9 -3.32 0.10 1.01
CA GLY A 9 -4.33 1.14 0.86
C GLY A 9 -4.70 1.31 -0.61
N LEU A 10 -5.97 1.13 -0.94
CA LEU A 10 -6.54 1.28 -2.29
C LEU A 10 -7.55 2.43 -2.37
N GLY A 11 -7.36 3.44 -1.53
CA GLY A 11 -8.10 4.70 -1.62
C GLY A 11 -7.70 5.55 -2.84
N ARG A 12 -8.08 6.84 -2.80
CA ARG A 12 -7.89 7.82 -3.89
C ARG A 12 -6.44 7.99 -4.36
N VAL A 13 -5.49 7.57 -3.55
CA VAL A 13 -4.06 7.66 -3.82
C VAL A 13 -3.50 6.33 -4.31
N GLY A 14 -3.76 5.26 -3.55
CA GLY A 14 -3.11 3.98 -3.78
C GLY A 14 -3.64 3.27 -5.01
N LEU A 15 -4.94 3.30 -5.26
CA LEU A 15 -5.53 2.61 -6.41
C LEU A 15 -5.04 3.21 -7.75
N PRO A 16 -5.08 4.54 -8.00
CA PRO A 16 -4.54 5.09 -9.24
C PRO A 16 -3.04 4.80 -9.41
N LEU A 17 -2.26 4.87 -8.34
CA LEU A 17 -0.84 4.52 -8.37
C LEU A 17 -0.63 3.04 -8.74
N ALA A 18 -1.40 2.13 -8.14
CA ALA A 18 -1.33 0.71 -8.41
C ALA A 18 -1.66 0.39 -9.88
N LEU A 19 -2.72 0.99 -10.42
CA LEU A 19 -3.12 0.82 -11.81
C LEU A 19 -2.09 1.39 -12.79
N PHE A 20 -1.50 2.55 -12.46
CA PHE A 20 -0.44 3.13 -13.26
C PHE A 20 0.83 2.28 -13.28
N LEU A 21 1.25 1.73 -12.14
CA LEU A 21 2.40 0.82 -12.06
C LEU A 21 2.16 -0.46 -12.88
N ALA A 22 0.93 -1.00 -12.85
CA ALA A 22 0.53 -2.13 -13.67
C ALA A 22 0.61 -1.79 -15.18
N GLU A 23 0.17 -0.60 -15.58
CA GLU A 23 0.31 -0.08 -16.96
C GLU A 23 1.79 0.05 -17.37
N ARG A 24 2.67 0.43 -16.46
CA ARG A 24 4.13 0.46 -16.69
C ARG A 24 4.79 -0.92 -16.67
N GLY A 25 4.00 -2.00 -16.57
CA GLY A 25 4.46 -3.37 -16.70
C GLY A 25 4.86 -4.04 -15.39
N CYS A 26 4.61 -3.42 -14.24
CA CYS A 26 4.80 -4.08 -12.94
C CYS A 26 3.70 -5.11 -12.68
N THR A 27 3.98 -6.08 -11.83
CA THR A 27 2.93 -6.88 -11.16
C THR A 27 2.64 -6.21 -9.83
N VAL A 28 1.39 -5.85 -9.60
CA VAL A 28 0.96 -5.04 -8.46
C VAL A 28 -0.03 -5.82 -7.61
N HIS A 29 0.35 -6.07 -6.37
CA HIS A 29 -0.58 -6.56 -5.35
C HIS A 29 -1.17 -5.35 -4.63
N GLY A 30 -2.47 -5.11 -4.83
CA GLY A 30 -3.19 -4.09 -4.09
C GLY A 30 -3.77 -4.68 -2.82
N VAL A 31 -3.47 -4.10 -1.66
CA VAL A 31 -3.96 -4.59 -0.36
C VAL A 31 -4.82 -3.54 0.30
N ASP A 32 -6.05 -3.89 0.68
CA ASP A 32 -6.94 -3.03 1.46
C ASP A 32 -7.77 -3.87 2.43
N ALA A 33 -8.15 -3.31 3.57
CA ALA A 33 -8.97 -3.99 4.58
C ALA A 33 -10.48 -3.90 4.29
N SER A 34 -10.90 -3.00 3.40
CA SER A 34 -12.31 -2.82 3.05
C SER A 34 -12.79 -3.90 2.07
N ALA A 35 -13.57 -4.85 2.58
CA ALA A 35 -14.21 -5.88 1.75
C ALA A 35 -15.09 -5.28 0.63
N ASP A 36 -15.89 -4.26 0.95
CA ASP A 36 -16.76 -3.58 -0.02
C ASP A 36 -15.98 -2.94 -1.17
N LEU A 37 -14.83 -2.33 -0.86
CA LEU A 37 -13.92 -1.77 -1.86
C LEU A 37 -13.35 -2.88 -2.74
N LEU A 38 -12.87 -3.96 -2.14
CA LEU A 38 -12.29 -5.09 -2.88
C LEU A 38 -13.33 -5.76 -3.79
N ASP A 39 -14.56 -5.93 -3.32
CA ASP A 39 -15.64 -6.51 -4.11
C ASP A 39 -16.06 -5.60 -5.26
N THR A 40 -16.05 -4.28 -5.05
CA THR A 40 -16.25 -3.29 -6.11
C THR A 40 -15.17 -3.42 -7.20
N LEU A 41 -13.89 -3.52 -6.80
CA LEU A 41 -12.78 -3.70 -7.72
C LEU A 41 -12.84 -5.04 -8.45
N ARG A 42 -13.14 -6.14 -7.75
CA ARG A 42 -13.29 -7.48 -8.33
C ARG A 42 -14.42 -7.55 -9.34
N ALA A 43 -15.46 -6.73 -9.17
CA ALA A 43 -16.53 -6.55 -10.15
C ALA A 43 -16.14 -5.64 -11.33
N GLY A 44 -14.87 -5.23 -11.45
CA GLY A 44 -14.36 -4.40 -12.53
C GLY A 44 -14.82 -2.95 -12.47
N ARG A 45 -15.26 -2.47 -11.30
CA ARG A 45 -15.76 -1.09 -11.12
C ARG A 45 -14.80 -0.25 -10.31
N MET A 46 -14.69 1.03 -10.67
CA MET A 46 -13.96 2.01 -9.85
C MET A 46 -14.83 2.44 -8.66
N PRO A 47 -14.28 2.50 -7.44
CA PRO A 47 -15.02 2.93 -6.25
C PRO A 47 -15.22 4.46 -6.17
N PHE A 48 -14.60 5.22 -7.06
CA PHE A 48 -14.73 6.67 -7.18
C PHE A 48 -14.45 7.13 -8.62
N LEU A 49 -14.84 8.36 -8.95
CA LEU A 49 -14.52 8.98 -10.23
C LEU A 49 -13.02 9.26 -10.33
N GLU A 50 -12.38 8.69 -11.34
CA GLU A 50 -10.98 8.90 -11.72
C GLU A 50 -10.90 8.80 -13.25
N GLU A 51 -10.33 9.80 -13.91
CA GLU A 51 -10.23 9.83 -15.37
C GLU A 51 -9.27 8.74 -15.86
N GLY A 52 -9.73 7.90 -16.79
CA GLY A 52 -8.97 6.74 -17.29
C GLY A 52 -8.88 5.55 -16.31
N GLY A 53 -9.41 5.70 -15.09
CA GLY A 53 -9.39 4.67 -14.06
C GLY A 53 -10.12 3.38 -14.47
N PRO A 54 -11.38 3.45 -14.95
CA PRO A 54 -12.12 2.26 -15.39
C PRO A 54 -11.41 1.47 -16.50
N GLU A 55 -10.82 2.16 -17.46
CA GLU A 55 -10.09 1.56 -18.58
C GLU A 55 -8.83 0.84 -18.10
N LEU A 56 -8.06 1.47 -17.21
CA LEU A 56 -6.87 0.86 -16.61
C LEU A 56 -7.23 -0.34 -15.73
N LEU A 57 -8.27 -0.22 -14.91
CA LEU A 57 -8.75 -1.31 -14.07
C LEU A 57 -9.16 -2.50 -14.93
N SER A 58 -10.01 -2.29 -15.94
CA SER A 58 -10.46 -3.34 -16.85
C SER A 58 -9.30 -4.04 -17.56
N ARG A 59 -8.25 -3.28 -17.94
CA ARG A 59 -7.07 -3.82 -18.62
C ARG A 59 -6.20 -4.71 -17.73
N HIS A 60 -6.07 -4.35 -16.44
CA HIS A 60 -5.04 -4.95 -15.56
C HIS A 60 -5.57 -5.85 -14.47
N LEU A 61 -6.85 -5.75 -14.09
CA LEU A 61 -7.46 -6.58 -13.06
C LEU A 61 -7.30 -8.07 -13.39
N GLY A 62 -6.76 -8.83 -12.42
CA GLY A 62 -6.48 -10.27 -12.58
C GLY A 62 -5.30 -10.59 -13.49
N ARG A 63 -4.62 -9.59 -14.05
CA ARG A 63 -3.44 -9.76 -14.92
C ARG A 63 -2.20 -9.20 -14.25
N ARG A 64 -2.11 -7.87 -14.16
CA ARG A 64 -1.01 -7.14 -13.54
C ARG A 64 -1.42 -6.42 -12.27
N PHE A 65 -2.71 -6.28 -12.02
CA PHE A 65 -3.24 -5.76 -10.76
C PHE A 65 -4.07 -6.84 -10.06
N LEU A 66 -3.65 -7.17 -8.84
CA LEU A 66 -4.20 -8.26 -8.02
C LEU A 66 -4.68 -7.66 -6.68
N PRO A 67 -5.94 -7.21 -6.57
CA PRO A 67 -6.49 -6.69 -5.33
C PRO A 67 -6.83 -7.81 -4.34
N GLY A 68 -6.52 -7.61 -3.07
CA GLY A 68 -6.83 -8.53 -1.97
C GLY A 68 -6.71 -7.87 -0.59
N ASP A 69 -6.86 -8.67 0.45
CA ASP A 69 -6.83 -8.28 1.86
C ASP A 69 -5.65 -8.91 2.63
N ASP A 70 -4.90 -9.83 2.01
CA ASP A 70 -3.78 -10.52 2.63
C ASP A 70 -2.50 -9.68 2.62
N LEU A 71 -2.10 -9.18 3.80
CA LEU A 71 -0.82 -8.49 4.00
C LEU A 71 0.39 -9.40 3.79
N ALA A 72 0.28 -10.72 3.92
CA ALA A 72 1.42 -11.63 3.75
C ALA A 72 1.98 -11.61 2.33
N VAL A 73 1.21 -11.10 1.35
CA VAL A 73 1.64 -10.94 -0.04
C VAL A 73 2.84 -10.01 -0.18
N VAL A 74 3.07 -9.10 0.79
CA VAL A 74 4.20 -8.17 0.74
C VAL A 74 5.55 -8.90 0.69
N ARG A 75 5.67 -10.12 1.23
CA ARG A 75 6.89 -10.93 1.18
C ARG A 75 7.37 -11.26 -0.25
N HIS A 76 6.47 -11.14 -1.23
CA HIS A 76 6.75 -11.42 -2.64
C HIS A 76 7.09 -10.16 -3.45
N ALA A 77 6.98 -8.97 -2.86
CA ALA A 77 7.25 -7.71 -3.52
C ALA A 77 8.67 -7.21 -3.24
N GLN A 78 9.33 -6.61 -4.23
CA GLN A 78 10.61 -5.91 -4.01
C GLN A 78 10.37 -4.51 -3.43
N THR A 79 9.23 -3.90 -3.75
CA THR A 79 8.84 -2.58 -3.26
C THR A 79 7.46 -2.64 -2.62
N ILE A 80 7.32 -2.02 -1.46
CA ILE A 80 6.07 -1.87 -0.72
C ILE A 80 5.76 -0.38 -0.64
N VAL A 81 4.60 0.04 -1.08
CA VAL A 81 4.13 1.43 -1.00
C VAL A 81 2.94 1.51 -0.07
N VAL A 82 3.06 2.28 1.00
CA VAL A 82 1.99 2.47 1.99
C VAL A 82 1.29 3.81 1.73
N THR A 83 -0.01 3.76 1.53
CA THR A 83 -0.86 4.91 1.17
C THR A 83 -2.04 5.08 2.12
N LEU A 84 -1.74 5.28 3.40
CA LEU A 84 -2.76 5.50 4.41
C LEU A 84 -3.13 6.98 4.53
N GLY A 85 -4.41 7.23 4.84
CA GLY A 85 -4.82 8.54 5.34
C GLY A 85 -4.07 8.87 6.63
N THR A 86 -3.75 10.14 6.82
CA THR A 86 -3.09 10.62 8.03
C THR A 86 -4.10 11.45 8.82
N PRO A 87 -4.90 10.81 9.69
CA PRO A 87 -5.86 11.55 10.48
C PRO A 87 -5.12 12.50 11.43
N VAL A 88 -5.76 13.64 11.69
CA VAL A 88 -5.37 14.56 12.75
C VAL A 88 -6.42 14.50 13.87
N ASP A 89 -6.01 14.76 15.10
CA ASP A 89 -6.94 14.89 16.23
C ASP A 89 -7.65 16.25 16.22
N ASP A 90 -8.54 16.47 17.20
CA ASP A 90 -9.30 17.72 17.36
C ASP A 90 -8.41 18.97 17.60
N HIS A 91 -7.12 18.77 17.85
CA HIS A 91 -6.10 19.79 18.04
C HIS A 91 -5.14 19.93 16.84
N ASN A 92 -5.45 19.30 15.70
CA ASN A 92 -4.61 19.23 14.49
C ASN A 92 -3.26 18.52 14.69
N ASN A 93 -3.09 17.71 15.72
CA ASN A 93 -1.89 16.89 15.87
C ASN A 93 -1.99 15.64 14.99
N PRO A 94 -0.88 15.20 14.36
CA PRO A 94 -0.86 13.94 13.62
C PRO A 94 -1.17 12.74 14.52
N VAL A 95 -2.10 11.89 14.09
CA VAL A 95 -2.42 10.63 14.76
C VAL A 95 -1.65 9.49 14.10
N PHE A 96 -0.65 8.96 14.81
CA PHE A 96 0.22 7.87 14.31
C PHE A 96 -0.39 6.47 14.46
N LEU A 97 -1.45 6.31 15.25
CA LEU A 97 -2.00 5.00 15.60
C LEU A 97 -2.39 4.13 14.38
N PRO A 98 -3.02 4.66 13.31
CA PRO A 98 -3.38 3.84 12.14
C PRO A 98 -2.16 3.29 11.40
N ILE A 99 -1.14 4.13 11.19
CA ILE A 99 0.07 3.72 10.47
C ILE A 99 0.91 2.75 11.31
N GLU A 100 0.98 2.95 12.64
CA GLU A 100 1.62 1.99 13.53
C GLU A 100 0.93 0.63 13.51
N THR A 101 -0.40 0.61 13.59
CA THR A 101 -1.18 -0.62 13.57
C THR A 101 -0.92 -1.40 12.27
N LEU A 102 -0.97 -0.69 11.13
CA LEU A 102 -0.66 -1.31 9.84
C LEU A 102 0.78 -1.83 9.81
N MET A 103 1.75 -1.03 10.24
CA MET A 103 3.15 -1.43 10.19
C MET A 103 3.42 -2.62 11.10
N ARG A 104 2.80 -2.70 12.28
CA ARG A 104 2.89 -3.89 13.15
C ARG A 104 2.30 -5.14 12.49
N ALA A 105 1.19 -5.02 11.76
CA ALA A 105 0.61 -6.15 11.03
C ALA A 105 1.47 -6.54 9.81
N THR A 106 2.13 -5.58 9.17
CA THR A 106 2.95 -5.81 7.97
C THR A 106 4.34 -6.37 8.31
N THR A 107 4.91 -5.94 9.44
CA THR A 107 6.30 -6.24 9.86
C THR A 107 6.65 -7.74 9.84
N PRO A 108 5.81 -8.66 10.34
CA PRO A 108 6.10 -10.11 10.31
C PRO A 108 6.27 -10.71 8.92
N HIS A 109 5.82 -10.00 7.88
CA HIS A 109 5.86 -10.45 6.49
C HIS A 109 6.98 -9.79 5.68
N LEU A 110 7.72 -8.86 6.27
CA LEU A 110 8.85 -8.19 5.63
C LEU A 110 10.02 -9.16 5.44
N VAL A 111 10.75 -8.98 4.34
CA VAL A 111 11.96 -9.73 4.02
C VAL A 111 13.11 -8.77 3.71
N ALA A 112 14.34 -9.24 3.88
CA ALA A 112 15.53 -8.43 3.61
C ALA A 112 15.61 -8.02 2.12
N GLY A 113 16.06 -6.78 1.87
CA GLY A 113 16.24 -6.24 0.51
C GLY A 113 15.01 -5.55 -0.08
N GLN A 114 13.93 -5.39 0.69
CA GLN A 114 12.75 -4.65 0.25
C GLN A 114 12.92 -3.14 0.40
N LEU A 115 12.36 -2.39 -0.55
CA LEU A 115 12.15 -0.94 -0.42
C LEU A 115 10.75 -0.67 0.14
N LEU A 116 10.67 -0.02 1.31
CA LEU A 116 9.41 0.45 1.88
C LEU A 116 9.26 1.96 1.64
N VAL A 117 8.22 2.36 0.91
CA VAL A 117 7.91 3.75 0.58
C VAL A 117 6.67 4.19 1.35
N LEU A 118 6.83 5.22 2.16
CA LEU A 118 5.71 5.89 2.80
C LEU A 118 5.19 7.00 1.90
N ARG A 119 4.07 6.74 1.21
CA ARG A 119 3.43 7.69 0.30
C ARG A 119 2.14 8.18 0.95
N SER A 120 2.27 9.04 1.95
CA SER A 120 1.18 9.63 2.73
C SER A 120 1.60 11.02 3.21
N THR A 121 0.65 11.88 3.60
CA THR A 121 0.97 13.20 4.16
C THR A 121 1.40 13.04 5.61
N VAL A 122 2.70 12.90 5.85
CA VAL A 122 3.23 12.58 7.19
C VAL A 122 4.05 13.73 7.75
N SER A 123 4.07 13.85 9.08
CA SER A 123 4.93 14.83 9.75
C SER A 123 6.41 14.43 9.65
N PRO A 124 7.34 15.40 9.73
CA PRO A 124 8.76 15.10 9.85
C PRO A 124 9.04 14.14 11.01
N GLY A 125 9.95 13.17 10.81
CA GLY A 125 10.26 12.15 11.80
C GLY A 125 9.41 10.87 11.72
N ALA A 126 8.34 10.85 10.92
CA ALA A 126 7.47 9.68 10.80
C ALA A 126 8.20 8.47 10.21
N THR A 127 9.02 8.67 9.17
CA THR A 127 9.78 7.61 8.53
C THR A 127 10.78 6.98 9.50
N GLU A 128 11.53 7.81 10.23
CA GLU A 128 12.50 7.35 11.24
C GLU A 128 11.82 6.64 12.40
N TYR A 129 10.63 7.10 12.79
CA TYR A 129 9.82 6.45 13.81
C TYR A 129 9.39 5.04 13.38
N LEU A 130 8.89 4.88 12.16
CA LEU A 130 8.51 3.57 11.63
C LEU A 130 9.73 2.67 11.41
N GLY A 131 10.86 3.24 10.96
CA GLY A 131 12.12 2.51 10.86
C GLY A 131 12.49 1.86 12.20
N ARG A 132 12.52 2.65 13.28
CA ARG A 132 12.77 2.13 14.64
C ARG A 132 11.75 1.10 15.09
N LEU A 133 10.48 1.23 14.69
CA LEU A 133 9.45 0.25 15.00
C LEU A 133 9.78 -1.11 14.35
N ILE A 134 10.20 -1.11 13.08
CA ILE A 134 10.59 -2.33 12.35
C ILE A 134 11.86 -2.94 12.97
N GLU A 135 12.88 -2.15 13.26
CA GLU A 135 14.15 -2.62 13.85
C GLU A 135 13.95 -3.22 15.26
N ARG A 136 12.97 -2.75 16.03
CA ARG A 136 12.63 -3.34 17.33
C ARG A 136 11.93 -4.69 17.21
N ALA A 137 11.27 -4.95 16.08
CA ALA A 137 10.46 -6.14 15.86
C ALA A 137 11.14 -7.18 14.95
N THR A 138 12.26 -6.83 14.33
CA THR A 138 12.95 -7.66 13.33
C THR A 138 14.47 -7.52 13.48
N PRO A 139 15.28 -8.46 12.96
CA PRO A 139 16.72 -8.30 12.89
C PRO A 139 17.17 -7.36 11.75
N PHE A 140 16.24 -6.71 11.05
CA PHE A 140 16.57 -5.83 9.93
C PHE A 140 17.17 -4.52 10.43
N VAL A 141 18.03 -3.95 9.59
CA VAL A 141 18.56 -2.59 9.76
C VAL A 141 17.96 -1.75 8.64
N ILE A 142 17.42 -0.59 8.98
CA ILE A 142 16.82 0.32 8.01
C ILE A 142 17.87 1.35 7.59
N GLY A 143 18.15 1.45 6.29
CA GLY A 143 19.23 2.28 5.75
C GLY A 143 19.07 2.57 4.26
#